data_AF-A0AA95FUS7-F1
#
_entry.id   AF-A0AA95FUS7-F1
#
_cell.length_a   1.000
_cell.length_b   1.000
_cell.length_c   1.000
_cell.angle_alpha   90.00
_cell.angle_beta   90.00
_cell.angle_gamma   90.00
#
_symmetry.space_group_name_H-M   'P 1'
#
loop_
_entity.id
_entity.type
_entity.pdbx_description
1 polymer ?
#
loop_
_entity_poly.entity_id
_entity_poly.type
_entity_poly.pdbx_seq_one_letter_code
_entity_poly.pdbx_strand_id
1 'polypeptide(L)' 'MSELDEDNSLHELPLEFLQNIANSGGWCDGQAIIPDGDDYKCWCSCGNWAIRAGSTEEGLRAARVHTGSIPA' A
#
# COMPACT_ATOMS: atom_id res chain seq x y z
N MET A 1 -6.15 -13.93 24.51
CA MET A 1 -5.76 -13.76 23.10
C MET A 1 -6.89 -13.01 22.44
N SER A 2 -6.63 -11.83 21.89
CA SER A 2 -7.67 -10.95 21.34
C SER A 2 -8.09 -11.44 19.96
N GLU A 3 -9.39 -11.33 19.66
CA GLU A 3 -10.08 -11.72 18.41
C GLU A 3 -9.55 -11.03 17.12
N LEU A 4 -8.44 -10.29 17.19
CA LEU A 4 -7.79 -9.61 16.06
C LEU A 4 -6.72 -10.47 15.36
N ASP A 5 -6.25 -11.55 15.99
CA ASP A 5 -5.23 -12.44 15.39
C ASP A 5 -5.82 -13.44 14.38
N GLU A 6 -7.12 -13.72 14.45
CA GLU A 6 -7.77 -14.75 13.61
C GLU A 6 -8.09 -14.29 12.18
N ASP A 7 -8.01 -12.98 11.89
CA ASP A 7 -8.29 -12.39 10.57
C ASP A 7 -7.02 -11.84 9.90
N ASN A 8 -5.87 -12.46 10.19
CA ASN A 8 -4.61 -12.12 9.55
C ASN A 8 -4.29 -13.16 8.46
N SER A 9 -4.40 -12.75 7.20
CA SER A 9 -4.12 -13.60 6.04
C SER A 9 -2.70 -14.19 6.05
N LEU A 10 -1.77 -13.63 6.84
CA LEU A 10 -0.41 -14.16 7.01
C LEU A 10 -0.35 -15.41 7.92
N HIS A 11 -1.45 -15.80 8.55
CA HIS A 11 -1.59 -17.03 9.34
C HIS A 11 -2.39 -18.12 8.62
N GLU A 12 -2.90 -17.82 7.43
CA GLU A 12 -3.63 -18.78 6.60
C GLU A 12 -2.71 -19.86 6.04
N LEU A 13 -3.28 -21.03 5.72
CA LEU A 13 -2.54 -22.06 5.00
C LEU A 13 -2.08 -21.49 3.65
N PRO A 14 -0.89 -21.87 3.13
CA PRO A 14 -0.32 -21.24 1.93
C PRO A 14 -1.25 -21.19 0.71
N LEU A 15 -2.17 -22.16 0.58
CA LEU A 15 -3.16 -22.17 -0.48
C LEU A 15 -4.28 -21.13 -0.28
N GLU A 16 -4.76 -20.97 0.95
CA GLU A 16 -5.80 -20.00 1.32
C GLU A 16 -5.27 -18.58 1.17
N PHE A 17 -4.02 -18.33 1.60
CA PHE A 17 -3.32 -17.06 1.39
C PHE A 17 -3.21 -16.69 -0.10
N LEU A 18 -2.82 -17.65 -0.96
CA LEU A 18 -2.71 -17.42 -2.40
C LEU A 18 -4.07 -17.19 -3.06
N GLN A 19 -5.11 -17.90 -2.62
CA GLN A 19 -6.49 -17.70 -3.09
C GLN A 19 -7.02 -16.34 -2.66
N ASN A 20 -6.74 -15.92 -1.43
CA ASN A 20 -7.13 -14.62 -0.93
C ASN A 20 -6.41 -13.49 -1.67
N ILE A 21 -5.11 -13.58 -1.96
CA ILE A 21 -4.41 -12.60 -2.81
C ILE A 21 -5.00 -12.53 -4.21
N ALA A 22 -5.31 -13.68 -4.82
CA ALA A 22 -5.88 -13.72 -6.16
C ALA A 22 -7.29 -13.10 -6.21
N ASN A 23 -8.06 -13.20 -5.12
CA ASN A 23 -9.42 -12.67 -5.02
C ASN A 23 -9.48 -11.26 -4.42
N SER A 24 -8.47 -10.83 -3.68
CA SER A 24 -8.40 -9.54 -3.03
C SER A 24 -7.75 -8.46 -3.89
N GLY A 25 -7.23 -8.83 -5.07
CA GLY A 25 -6.53 -7.97 -6.04
C GLY A 25 -6.98 -6.52 -5.95
N GLY A 26 -6.27 -5.77 -5.12
CA GLY A 26 -6.63 -4.42 -4.77
C GLY A 26 -6.16 -3.51 -5.88
N TRP A 27 -6.98 -2.51 -6.22
CA TRP A 27 -6.55 -1.51 -7.20
C TRP A 27 -5.22 -0.87 -6.75
N CYS A 28 -4.98 -0.72 -5.44
CA CYS A 28 -3.80 -0.09 -4.86
C CYS A 28 -2.99 -1.02 -3.91
N ASP A 29 -2.59 -2.20 -4.36
CA ASP A 29 -1.88 -3.19 -3.52
C ASP A 29 -0.47 -2.80 -3.04
N GLY A 30 0.19 -1.88 -3.74
CA GLY A 30 1.54 -1.44 -3.39
C GLY A 30 1.78 0.03 -3.65
N GLN A 31 2.50 0.68 -2.72
CA GLN A 31 2.99 2.05 -2.85
C GLN A 31 4.50 2.07 -2.58
N ALA A 32 5.21 2.92 -3.31
CA ALA A 32 6.63 3.12 -3.10
C ALA A 32 6.94 4.61 -3.01
N ILE A 33 7.80 4.98 -2.07
CA ILE A 33 8.35 6.32 -1.87
C ILE A 33 9.86 6.15 -1.91
N ILE A 34 10.49 6.52 -3.03
CA ILE A 34 11.90 6.21 -3.30
C ILE A 34 12.67 7.52 -3.55
N PRO A 35 13.84 7.73 -2.90
CA PRO A 35 14.69 8.89 -3.18
C PRO A 35 15.07 8.99 -4.66
N ASP A 36 15.02 10.20 -5.22
CA ASP A 36 15.43 10.52 -6.59
C ASP A 36 16.09 11.92 -6.64
N GLY A 37 17.35 12.00 -6.22
CA GLY A 37 18.07 13.28 -6.09
C GLY A 37 17.64 14.03 -4.84
N ASP A 38 17.18 15.27 -4.99
CA ASP A 38 16.71 16.13 -3.89
C ASP A 38 15.24 15.89 -3.53
N ASP A 39 14.54 15.02 -4.26
CA ASP A 39 13.13 14.71 -4.06
C ASP A 39 12.87 13.20 -3.97
N TYR A 40 11.59 12.83 -3.89
CA TYR A 40 11.13 11.46 -3.84
C TYR A 40 10.15 11.16 -4.97
N LYS A 41 10.45 10.11 -5.74
CA LYS A 41 9.50 9.50 -6.67
C LYS A 41 8.52 8.64 -5.89
N CYS A 42 7.24 8.94 -6.04
CA CYS A 42 6.17 8.16 -5.43
C CYS A 42 5.31 7.52 -6.51
N TRP A 43 4.98 6.23 -6.38
CA TRP A 43 4.10 5.54 -7.32
C TRP A 43 3.27 4.45 -6.64
N CYS A 44 2.18 4.06 -7.30
CA CYS A 44 1.32 2.97 -6.87
C CYS A 44 1.21 1.90 -7.96
N SER A 45 1.12 0.62 -7.55
CA SER A 45 0.92 -0.51 -8.46
C SER A 45 -0.35 -0.41 -9.30
N CYS A 46 -1.29 0.46 -8.91
CA CYS A 46 -2.51 0.78 -9.66
C CYS A 46 -2.28 1.38 -11.05
N GLY A 47 -1.09 1.94 -11.29
CA GLY A 47 -0.74 2.62 -12.54
C GLY A 47 -1.37 4.02 -12.72
N ASN A 48 -2.36 4.39 -11.89
CA ASN A 48 -3.07 5.67 -11.98
C ASN A 48 -2.52 6.77 -11.06
N TRP A 49 -1.48 6.48 -10.29
CA TRP A 49 -0.89 7.45 -9.35
C TRP A 49 0.63 7.40 -9.39
N ALA A 50 1.21 8.54 -9.75
CA ALA A 50 2.64 8.81 -9.69
C ALA A 50 2.87 10.30 -9.44
N ILE A 51 3.63 10.65 -8.41
CA ILE A 51 3.91 12.03 -8.02
C ILE A 51 5.37 12.21 -7.60
N ARG A 52 5.76 13.46 -7.40
CA ARG A 52 7.02 13.88 -6.77
C ARG A 52 6.71 14.50 -5.41
N ALA A 53 7.51 14.19 -4.39
CA ALA A 53 7.37 14.75 -3.05
C ALA A 53 8.71 15.31 -2.56
N GLY A 54 8.70 16.40 -1.79
CA GLY A 54 9.90 17.02 -1.26
C GLY A 54 10.48 16.29 -0.04
N SER A 55 9.72 15.40 0.59
CA SER A 55 10.20 14.52 1.66
C SER A 55 9.51 13.17 1.66
N THR A 56 10.08 12.24 2.43
CA THR A 56 9.49 10.91 2.65
C THR A 56 8.10 11.04 3.32
N GLU A 57 7.96 11.93 4.30
CA GLU A 57 6.71 12.17 5.05
C GLU A 57 5.61 12.71 4.14
N GLU A 58 5.95 13.63 3.25
CA GLU A 58 4.99 14.15 2.26
C GLU A 58 4.53 13.04 1.31
N GLY A 59 5.47 12.21 0.81
CA GLY A 59 5.16 11.06 -0.03
C GLY A 59 4.26 10.05 0.66
N LEU A 60 4.56 9.70 1.92
CA LEU A 60 3.76 8.78 2.73
C LEU A 60 2.36 9.33 3.00
N ARG A 61 2.23 10.64 3.29
CA ARG A 61 0.93 11.28 3.48
C ARG A 61 0.10 11.21 2.20
N ALA A 62 0.70 11.55 1.06
CA ALA A 62 0.03 11.52 -0.23
C ALA A 62 -0.39 10.08 -0.62
N ALA A 63 0.43 9.08 -0.31
CA ALA A 63 0.07 7.67 -0.51
C ALA A 63 -1.16 7.27 0.30
N ARG A 64 -1.23 7.65 1.59
CA ARG A 64 -2.40 7.37 2.45
C ARG A 64 -3.68 8.05 1.97
N VAL A 65 -3.58 9.26 1.40
CA VAL A 65 -4.72 9.92 0.76
C VAL A 65 -5.15 9.15 -0.48
N HIS A 66 -4.19 8.75 -1.32
CA HIS A 66 -4.46 8.01 -2.56
C HIS A 66 -5.16 6.67 -2.31
N THR A 67 -4.78 5.95 -1.26
CA THR A 67 -5.41 4.68 -0.86
C THR A 67 -6.71 4.84 -0.10
N GLY A 68 -7.16 6.08 0.16
CA GLY A 68 -8.33 6.36 0.99
C GLY A 68 -8.13 6.00 2.47
N SER A 69 -6.90 5.74 2.91
CA SER A 69 -6.58 5.43 4.30
C SER A 69 -6.74 6.65 5.22
N ILE A 70 -6.63 7.87 4.67
CA ILE A 70 -6.96 9.13 5.34
C ILE A 70 -7.72 10.07 4.38
N PRO A 71 -8.49 11.04 4.89
CA PRO A 71 -9.10 12.08 4.07
C PRO A 71 -8.07 12.93 3.32
N ALA A 72 -8.48 13.47 2.16
CA ALA A 72 -7.66 14.34 1.31
C ALA A 72 -7.40 15.73 1.89
#